data_AF-A0A257MD52-F1
#
_entry.id   AF-A0A257MD52-F1
#
_cell.length_a   1.000
_cell.length_b   1.000
_cell.length_c   1.000
_cell.angle_alpha   90.00
_cell.angle_beta   90.00
_cell.angle_gamma   90.00
#
_symmetry.space_group_name_H-M   'P 1'
#
loop_
_entity.id
_entity.type
_entity.pdbx_description
1 polymer ?
#
loop_
_entity_poly.entity_id
_entity_poly.type
_entity_poly.pdbx_seq_one_letter_code
_entity_poly.pdbx_strand_id
1 'polypeptide(L)'
;MRDQADFAKNILPFLSHLEEDEAGPDPLQVAKRLGICIQEMVILSRNENPYGPSPAARAALQDVPMHRYPDSRPFLEALSGYTGFPPEWLVAGAGMDEIISTICRIFLGPGDRALIPVPTYNF
;
A
#
# COMPACT_ATOMS: atom_id res chain seq x y z
N MET A 1 -15.17 17.30 -27.00
CA MET A 1 -14.11 18.11 -26.38
C MET A 1 -14.66 18.57 -25.04
N ARG A 2 -14.43 17.79 -23.97
CA ARG A 2 -14.93 18.12 -22.62
C ARG A 2 -14.02 19.20 -22.05
N ASP A 3 -14.62 20.32 -21.67
CA ASP A 3 -14.01 21.39 -20.89
C ASP A 3 -13.33 20.75 -19.67
N GLN A 4 -12.00 20.81 -19.60
CA GLN A 4 -11.26 20.46 -18.39
C GLN A 4 -11.58 21.54 -17.36
N ALA A 5 -12.62 21.31 -16.57
CA ALA A 5 -12.88 22.10 -15.37
C ALA A 5 -11.57 22.19 -14.59
N ASP A 6 -11.13 23.43 -14.34
CA ASP A 6 -9.88 23.76 -13.65
C ASP A 6 -9.80 22.98 -12.33
N PHE A 7 -9.05 21.88 -12.33
CA PHE A 7 -9.02 20.89 -11.25
C PHE A 7 -8.64 21.56 -9.93
N ALA A 8 -7.72 22.53 -9.98
CA ALA A 8 -7.27 23.30 -8.83
C ALA A 8 -8.37 24.15 -8.19
N LYS A 9 -9.39 24.60 -8.94
CA LYS A 9 -10.49 25.41 -8.41
C LYS A 9 -11.56 24.60 -7.67
N ASN A 10 -11.57 23.28 -7.83
CA ASN A 10 -12.64 22.41 -7.32
C ASN A 10 -12.17 21.42 -6.24
N ILE A 11 -10.89 21.48 -5.84
CA ILE A 11 -10.31 20.65 -4.79
C ILE A 11 -10.07 21.47 -3.51
N LEU A 12 -9.88 20.77 -2.38
CA LEU A 12 -9.52 21.42 -1.12
C LEU A 12 -8.17 22.15 -1.29
N PRO A 13 -8.01 23.39 -0.80
CA PRO A 13 -6.82 24.20 -1.05
C PRO A 13 -5.49 23.53 -0.67
N PHE A 14 -5.47 22.69 0.38
CA PHE A 14 -4.24 22.01 0.77
C PHE A 14 -3.78 20.96 -0.25
N LEU A 15 -4.70 20.41 -1.07
CA LEU A 15 -4.38 19.41 -2.08
C LEU A 15 -3.55 20.00 -3.24
N SER A 16 -3.60 21.31 -3.48
CA SER A 16 -2.77 21.96 -4.50
C SER A 16 -1.30 22.11 -4.10
N HIS A 17 -0.95 21.81 -2.83
CA HIS A 17 0.40 21.86 -2.31
C HIS A 17 1.02 20.49 -2.11
N LEU A 18 0.29 19.41 -2.43
CA LEU A 18 0.85 18.06 -2.39
C LEU A 18 1.82 17.89 -3.55
N GLU A 19 3.01 17.37 -3.24
CA GLU A 19 3.97 16.93 -4.26
C GLU A 19 3.53 15.58 -4.83
N GLU A 20 3.97 15.28 -6.04
CA GLU A 20 3.73 13.98 -6.65
C GLU A 20 4.56 12.91 -5.92
N ASP A 21 3.92 11.80 -5.56
CA ASP A 21 4.62 10.66 -4.95
C ASP A 21 5.38 9.88 -6.03
N GLU A 22 6.72 9.87 -5.95
CA GLU A 22 7.56 9.09 -6.86
C GLU A 22 7.65 7.61 -6.41
N ALA A 23 6.64 6.81 -6.75
CA ALA A 23 6.64 5.35 -6.54
C ALA A 23 7.67 4.57 -7.39
N GLY A 24 8.58 5.28 -8.08
CA GLY A 24 9.49 4.74 -9.09
C GLY A 24 8.76 4.31 -10.37
N PRO A 25 9.51 4.02 -11.45
CA PRO A 25 8.91 3.68 -12.73
C PRO A 25 8.24 2.30 -12.67
N ASP A 26 7.07 2.18 -13.31
CA ASP A 26 6.40 0.90 -13.50
C ASP A 26 7.28 -0.05 -14.35
N PRO A 27 7.64 -1.25 -13.85
CA PRO A 27 8.45 -2.22 -14.60
C PRO A 27 7.90 -2.52 -15.99
N LEU A 28 6.57 -2.57 -16.18
CA LEU A 28 5.98 -2.81 -17.51
C LEU A 28 6.26 -1.67 -18.48
N GLN A 29 6.16 -0.42 -18.01
CA GLN A 29 6.51 0.75 -18.82
C GLN A 29 8.01 0.79 -19.15
N VAL A 30 8.87 0.42 -18.19
CA VAL A 30 10.32 0.34 -18.41
C VAL A 30 10.66 -0.73 -19.43
N ALA A 31 10.10 -1.93 -19.30
CA ALA A 31 10.29 -3.03 -20.24
C ALA A 31 9.90 -2.62 -21.67
N LYS A 32 8.72 -1.98 -21.82
CA LYS A 32 8.26 -1.44 -23.11
C LYS A 32 9.21 -0.38 -23.68
N ARG A 33 9.72 0.55 -22.85
CA ARG A 33 10.66 1.60 -23.28
C ARG A 33 11.99 1.03 -23.74
N LEU A 34 12.48 -0.01 -23.07
CA LEU A 34 13.77 -0.64 -23.36
C LEU A 34 13.67 -1.72 -24.45
N GLY A 35 12.46 -2.12 -24.85
CA GLY A 35 12.26 -3.21 -25.80
C GLY A 35 12.66 -4.59 -25.23
N ILE A 36 12.59 -4.75 -23.91
CA ILE A 36 12.95 -5.98 -23.20
C ILE A 36 11.65 -6.69 -22.80
N CYS A 37 11.64 -8.02 -22.86
CA CYS A 37 10.53 -8.81 -22.36
C CYS A 37 10.48 -8.72 -20.82
N ILE A 38 9.31 -8.45 -20.22
CA ILE A 38 9.22 -8.29 -18.75
C ILE A 38 9.70 -9.53 -17.99
N GLN A 39 9.53 -10.72 -18.58
CA GLN A 39 10.02 -11.99 -18.02
C GLN A 39 11.56 -12.11 -17.99
N GLU A 40 12.27 -11.33 -18.79
CA GLU A 40 13.73 -11.26 -18.82
C GLU A 40 14.28 -10.13 -17.92
N MET A 41 13.38 -9.29 -17.37
CA MET A 41 13.75 -8.18 -16.52
C MET A 41 13.97 -8.65 -15.08
N VAL A 42 15.13 -8.33 -14.52
CA VAL A 42 15.41 -8.51 -13.09
C VAL A 42 14.96 -7.27 -12.33
N ILE A 43 13.91 -7.38 -11.52
CA ILE A 43 13.31 -6.29 -10.76
C ILE A 43 13.89 -6.29 -9.34
N LEU A 44 14.60 -5.22 -8.96
CA LEU A 44 15.24 -5.06 -7.64
C LEU A 44 14.85 -3.76 -6.94
N SER A 45 13.79 -3.09 -7.38
CA SER A 45 13.43 -1.72 -6.96
C SER A 45 12.30 -1.64 -5.92
N ARG A 46 11.66 -2.75 -5.53
CA ARG A 46 10.41 -2.75 -4.74
C ARG A 46 10.45 -3.54 -3.43
N ASN A 47 11.63 -4.01 -3.00
CA ASN A 47 11.79 -4.85 -1.79
C ASN A 47 10.93 -6.14 -1.78
N GLU A 48 10.55 -6.63 -2.96
CA GLU A 48 9.74 -7.84 -3.10
C GLU A 48 10.57 -9.09 -2.81
N ASN A 49 9.92 -10.15 -2.33
CA ASN A 49 10.58 -11.44 -2.12
C ASN A 49 10.81 -12.14 -3.48
N PRO A 50 12.07 -12.36 -3.92
CA PRO A 50 12.35 -12.96 -5.23
C PRO A 50 11.93 -14.43 -5.33
N TYR A 51 11.68 -15.11 -4.21
CA TYR A 51 11.21 -16.50 -4.19
C TYR A 51 9.70 -16.63 -4.35
N GLY A 52 8.97 -15.52 -4.33
CA GLY A 52 7.51 -15.49 -4.35
C GLY A 52 6.87 -15.94 -3.02
N PRO A 53 5.55 -16.16 -3.01
CA PRO A 53 4.83 -16.53 -1.79
C PRO A 53 5.12 -17.98 -1.39
N SER A 54 4.93 -18.29 -0.10
CA SER A 54 4.97 -19.65 0.43
C SER A 54 4.08 -20.61 -0.38
N PRO A 55 4.51 -21.89 -0.60
CA PRO A 55 3.67 -22.90 -1.23
C PRO A 55 2.29 -23.08 -0.56
N ALA A 56 2.23 -22.96 0.76
CA ALA A 56 0.98 -23.05 1.51
C ALA A 56 0.04 -21.87 1.21
N ALA A 57 0.58 -20.66 1.11
CA ALA A 57 -0.20 -19.48 0.73
C ALA A 57 -0.73 -19.59 -0.71
N ARG A 58 0.10 -20.10 -1.64
CA ARG A 58 -0.31 -20.34 -3.02
C ARG A 58 -1.46 -21.34 -3.11
N ALA A 59 -1.39 -22.44 -2.36
CA ALA A 59 -2.46 -23.44 -2.30
C ALA A 59 -3.75 -22.85 -1.72
N ALA A 60 -3.65 -22.11 -0.61
CA ALA A 60 -4.81 -21.50 0.04
C ALA A 60 -5.57 -20.51 -0.87
N LEU A 61 -4.86 -19.80 -1.76
CA LEU A 61 -5.46 -18.84 -2.69
C LEU A 61 -6.28 -19.47 -3.81
N GLN A 62 -6.13 -20.77 -4.10
CA GLN A 62 -6.81 -21.42 -5.24
C GLN A 62 -8.33 -21.47 -5.06
N ASP A 63 -8.81 -21.60 -3.82
CA ASP A 63 -10.22 -21.83 -3.50
C ASP A 63 -10.90 -20.62 -2.83
N VAL A 64 -10.26 -19.44 -2.81
CA VAL A 64 -10.81 -18.27 -2.12
C VAL A 64 -12.01 -17.67 -2.87
N PRO A 65 -13.18 -17.48 -2.22
CA PRO A 65 -14.33 -16.87 -2.86
C PRO A 65 -14.15 -15.35 -3.02
N MET A 66 -13.62 -14.93 -4.17
CA MET A 66 -13.31 -13.51 -4.48
C MET A 66 -14.53 -12.57 -4.61
N HIS A 67 -15.75 -13.09 -4.60
CA HIS A 67 -16.99 -12.31 -4.76
C HIS A 67 -17.67 -11.96 -3.42
N ARG A 68 -17.07 -12.38 -2.29
CA ARG A 68 -17.60 -12.14 -0.95
C ARG A 68 -16.76 -11.11 -0.22
N TYR A 69 -17.41 -10.34 0.64
CA TYR A 69 -16.71 -9.43 1.54
C TYR A 69 -15.88 -10.25 2.54
N PRO A 70 -14.63 -9.88 2.82
CA PRO A 70 -13.76 -10.66 3.69
C PRO A 70 -14.16 -10.54 5.17
N ASP A 71 -13.89 -11.59 5.93
CA ASP A 71 -13.92 -11.58 7.39
C ASP A 71 -12.48 -11.63 7.93
N SER A 72 -12.07 -10.61 8.67
CA SER A 72 -10.71 -10.49 9.21
C SER A 72 -10.49 -11.28 10.50
N ARG A 73 -11.54 -11.77 11.18
CA ARG A 73 -11.40 -12.44 12.48
C ARG A 73 -10.47 -13.67 12.45
N PRO A 74 -10.57 -14.60 11.48
CA PRO A 74 -9.66 -15.75 11.43
C PRO A 74 -8.19 -15.35 11.25
N PHE A 75 -7.93 -14.28 10.52
CA PHE A 75 -6.57 -13.74 10.36
C PHE A 75 -6.04 -13.15 11.68
N LEU A 76 -6.86 -12.38 12.39
CA LEU A 76 -6.48 -11.79 13.68
C LEU A 76 -6.25 -12.86 14.76
N GLU A 77 -7.05 -13.92 14.80
CA GLU A 77 -6.85 -15.06 15.70
C GLU A 77 -5.52 -15.77 15.41
N ALA A 78 -5.22 -16.05 14.14
CA ALA A 78 -3.96 -16.65 13.75
C ALA A 78 -2.75 -15.75 14.06
N LEU A 79 -2.89 -14.44 13.83
CA LEU A 79 -1.85 -13.45 14.13
C LEU A 79 -1.61 -13.31 15.64
N SER A 80 -2.67 -13.38 16.46
CA SER A 80 -2.56 -13.41 17.92
C SER A 80 -1.78 -14.64 18.37
N GLY A 81 -2.09 -15.83 17.84
CA GLY A 81 -1.34 -17.05 18.16
C GLY A 81 0.14 -16.98 17.72
N TYR A 82 0.43 -16.34 16.58
CA TYR A 82 1.79 -16.18 16.07
C TYR A 82 2.63 -15.18 16.88
N THR A 83 2.04 -14.02 17.22
CA THR A 83 2.76 -12.93 17.87
C THR A 83 2.75 -13.00 19.40
N GLY A 84 1.78 -13.70 19.98
CA GLY A 84 1.51 -13.70 21.42
C GLY A 84 0.79 -12.45 21.93
N PHE A 85 0.46 -11.49 21.05
CA PHE A 85 -0.31 -10.32 21.43
C PHE A 85 -1.80 -10.65 21.52
N PRO A 86 -2.54 -10.00 22.45
CA PRO A 86 -3.97 -10.23 22.57
C PRO A 86 -4.72 -9.61 21.37
N PRO A 87 -5.86 -10.17 20.95
CA PRO A 87 -6.57 -9.73 19.74
C PRO A 87 -6.93 -8.24 19.73
N GLU A 88 -7.21 -7.65 20.89
CA GLU A 88 -7.51 -6.21 21.05
C GLU A 88 -6.33 -5.28 20.69
N TRP A 89 -5.12 -5.81 20.56
CA TRP A 89 -3.93 -5.04 20.13
C TRP A 89 -3.63 -5.21 18.65
N LEU A 90 -4.44 -6.00 17.93
CA LEU A 90 -4.21 -6.33 16.52
C LEU A 90 -5.29 -5.69 15.65
N VAL A 91 -4.84 -5.14 14.51
CA VAL A 91 -5.71 -4.58 13.48
C VAL A 91 -5.29 -5.12 12.13
N ALA A 92 -6.28 -5.43 11.29
CA ALA A 92 -6.06 -5.79 9.90
C ALA A 92 -6.23 -4.56 9.01
N GLY A 93 -5.28 -4.32 8.11
CA GLY A 93 -5.35 -3.27 7.08
C GLY A 93 -4.83 -3.78 5.75
N ALA A 94 -5.13 -3.03 4.69
CA ALA A 94 -4.71 -3.24 3.31
C ALA A 94 -3.26 -2.77 3.09
N GLY A 95 -2.33 -3.26 3.93
CA GLY A 95 -0.93 -2.86 3.93
C GLY A 95 -0.61 -1.77 4.96
N MET A 96 0.68 -1.49 5.11
CA MET A 96 1.18 -0.56 6.13
C MET A 96 0.74 0.88 5.85
N ASP A 97 0.63 1.28 4.59
CA ASP A 97 0.29 2.65 4.18
C ASP A 97 -1.11 3.05 4.66
N GLU A 98 -2.07 2.13 4.58
CA GLU A 98 -3.41 2.37 5.13
C GLU A 98 -3.37 2.51 6.65
N ILE A 99 -2.58 1.67 7.34
CA ILE A 99 -2.44 1.74 8.80
C ILE A 99 -1.80 3.07 9.22
N ILE A 100 -0.73 3.51 8.57
CA ILE A 100 -0.09 4.81 8.82
C ILE A 100 -1.08 5.95 8.55
N SER A 101 -1.76 5.94 7.40
CA SER A 101 -2.76 6.95 7.05
C SER A 101 -3.89 7.01 8.08
N THR A 102 -4.35 5.86 8.56
CA THR A 102 -5.38 5.75 9.60
C THR A 102 -4.91 6.34 10.92
N ILE A 103 -3.69 6.01 11.36
CA ILE A 103 -3.08 6.59 12.57
C ILE A 103 -3.00 8.12 12.43
N CYS A 104 -2.50 8.63 11.30
CA CYS A 104 -2.45 10.08 11.05
C CYS A 104 -3.83 10.73 11.14
N ARG A 105 -4.87 10.14 10.57
CA ARG A 105 -6.25 10.67 10.62
C ARG A 105 -6.86 10.65 12.03
N ILE A 106 -6.45 9.71 12.88
CA ILE A 106 -6.93 9.62 14.27
C ILE A 106 -6.24 10.67 15.16
N PHE A 107 -4.96 10.93 14.95
CA PHE A 107 -4.14 11.70 15.88
C PHE A 107 -3.69 13.08 15.40
N LEU A 108 -3.82 13.41 14.11
CA LEU A 108 -3.35 14.68 13.55
C LEU A 108 -4.51 15.48 12.96
N GLY A 109 -4.68 16.71 13.44
CA GLY A 109 -5.55 17.73 12.88
C GLY A 109 -4.79 18.95 12.35
N PRO A 110 -5.50 19.95 11.78
CA PRO A 110 -4.89 21.18 11.32
C PRO A 110 -4.13 21.91 12.44
N GLY A 111 -2.83 22.14 12.25
CA GLY A 111 -1.95 22.79 13.21
C GLY A 111 -1.14 21.85 14.10
N ASP A 112 -1.47 20.55 14.11
CA ASP A 112 -0.66 19.54 14.79
C ASP A 112 0.66 19.28 14.05
N ARG A 113 1.61 18.67 14.75
CA ARG A 113 2.97 18.43 14.25
C ARG A 113 3.35 16.97 14.46
N ALA A 114 3.96 16.38 13.45
CA ALA A 114 4.61 15.07 13.53
C ALA A 114 6.13 15.23 13.38
N LEU A 115 6.89 14.35 14.02
CA LEU A 115 8.33 14.24 13.84
C LEU A 115 8.62 13.09 12.87
N ILE A 116 9.26 13.40 11.75
CA ILE A 116 9.63 12.43 10.72
C ILE A 116 11.15 12.53 10.50
N PRO A 117 11.93 11.48 10.82
CA PRO A 117 13.35 11.43 10.51
C PRO A 117 13.59 11.44 9.00
N VAL A 118 14.65 12.10 8.52
CA VAL A 118 14.99 12.12 7.09
C VAL A 118 16.45 11.66 6.93
N PRO A 119 16.74 10.63 6.09
CA PRO A 119 15.81 9.93 5.18
C PRO A 119 14.99 8.82 5.85
N THR A 120 13.74 8.63 5.42
CA THR A 120 12.85 7.54 5.85
C THR A 120 11.89 7.15 4.71
N TYR A 121 10.98 6.21 4.99
CA TYR A 121 9.87 5.84 4.10
C TYR A 121 8.95 7.05 3.81
N ASN A 122 8.60 7.26 2.54
CA ASN A 122 7.63 8.29 2.14
C ASN A 122 6.20 7.75 2.31
N PHE A 123 5.31 8.50 2.96
CA PHE A 123 3.91 8.14 3.18
C PHE A 123 2.99 9.37 3.16
#